data_AF-A3AGZ5-F1
#
_entry.id   AF-A3AGZ5-F1
#
_cell.length_a   1.000
_cell.length_b   1.000
_cell.length_c   1.000
_cell.angle_alpha   90.00
_cell.angle_beta   90.00
_cell.angle_gamma   90.00
#
_symmetry.space_group_name_H-M   'P 1'
#
loop_
_entity.id
_entity.type
_entity.pdbx_description
1 polymer ?
#
loop_
_entity_poly.entity_id
_entity_poly.type
_entity_poly.pdbx_seq_one_letter_code
_entity_poly.pdbx_strand_id
1 'polypeptide(L)'
;MAAGPRGRLLLVALVSAAAVVAGALLPGCAAAAAAGEKVPLALYYETLCPYCSRFIVNHLAGIFEDGIVDAVDLRLVPYGNAHVVGANNTISCQV
;
A
#
# COMPACT_ATOMS: atom_id res chain seq x y z
N MET A 1 13.04 -59.46 -1.18
CA MET A 1 12.00 -59.51 -0.11
C MET A 1 11.06 -58.33 -0.34
N ALA A 2 9.85 -58.57 -0.85
CA ALA A 2 8.91 -57.53 -1.22
C ALA A 2 7.97 -57.21 -0.04
N ALA A 3 7.93 -55.95 0.40
CA ALA A 3 7.00 -55.50 1.43
C ALA A 3 5.54 -55.69 0.97
N GLY A 4 4.74 -56.40 1.77
CA GLY A 4 3.34 -56.73 1.47
C GLY A 4 2.40 -55.51 1.42
N PRO A 5 1.15 -55.69 0.96
CA PRO A 5 0.19 -54.60 0.71
C PRO A 5 -0.11 -53.74 1.95
N ARG A 6 -0.05 -54.32 3.15
CA ARG A 6 -0.16 -53.60 4.43
C ARG A 6 1.06 -52.71 4.71
N GLY A 7 2.27 -53.19 4.39
CA GLY A 7 3.50 -52.40 4.53
C GLY A 7 3.56 -51.24 3.53
N ARG A 8 3.03 -51.43 2.32
CA ARG A 8 2.89 -50.35 1.33
C ARG A 8 1.88 -49.29 1.76
N LEU A 9 0.74 -49.70 2.33
CA LEU A 9 -0.30 -48.77 2.79
C LEU A 9 0.16 -47.94 3.99
N LEU A 10 0.87 -48.55 4.95
CA LEU A 10 1.51 -47.85 6.06
C LEU A 10 2.59 -46.88 5.59
N LEU A 11 3.40 -47.27 4.58
CA LEU A 11 4.41 -46.39 4.00
C LEU A 11 3.77 -45.18 3.30
N VAL A 12 2.68 -45.39 2.54
CA VAL A 12 1.94 -44.29 1.89
C VAL A 12 1.33 -43.35 2.94
N ALA A 13 0.70 -43.88 4.00
CA ALA A 13 0.13 -43.07 5.07
C ALA A 13 1.19 -42.23 5.82
N LEU A 14 2.37 -42.81 6.08
CA LEU A 14 3.49 -42.11 6.71
C LEU A 14 4.06 -41.00 5.81
N VAL A 15 4.17 -41.25 4.49
CA VAL A 15 4.65 -40.25 3.52
C VAL A 15 3.64 -39.11 3.35
N SER A 16 2.34 -39.40 3.37
CA SER A 16 1.28 -38.38 3.33
C SER A 16 1.24 -37.53 4.59
N ALA A 17 1.40 -38.12 5.78
CA ALA A 17 1.46 -37.37 7.03
C ALA A 17 2.70 -36.45 7.09
N ALA A 18 3.86 -36.91 6.64
CA ALA A 18 5.07 -36.09 6.58
C ALA A 18 4.94 -34.90 5.62
N ALA A 19 4.28 -35.07 4.47
CA ALA A 19 4.05 -33.99 3.51
C ALA A 19 3.10 -32.89 4.03
N VAL A 20 2.05 -33.27 4.78
CA VAL A 20 1.11 -32.32 5.38
C VAL A 20 1.77 -31.52 6.52
N VAL A 21 2.66 -32.15 7.30
CA VAL A 21 3.42 -31.46 8.35
C VAL A 21 4.50 -30.54 7.76
N ALA A 22 5.13 -30.92 6.66
CA ALA A 22 6.10 -30.07 5.97
C ALA A 22 5.45 -28.81 5.33
N GLY A 23 4.23 -28.92 4.80
CA GLY A 23 3.49 -27.78 4.23
C GLY A 23 3.04 -26.73 5.27
N ALA A 24 2.86 -27.13 6.53
CA ALA A 24 2.47 -26.25 7.63
C ALA A 24 3.65 -25.55 8.34
N LEU A 25 4.89 -25.95 8.02
CA LEU A 25 6.13 -25.47 8.67
C LEU A 25 6.97 -24.57 7.76
N LEU A 26 6.54 -24.33 6.51
CA LEU A 26 7.15 -23.27 5.72
C LEU A 26 6.80 -21.94 6.39
N PRO A 27 7.77 -21.15 6.86
CA PRO A 27 7.52 -19.74 7.07
C PRO A 27 6.99 -19.25 5.73
N GLY A 28 5.73 -18.82 5.70
CA GLY A 28 5.24 -18.05 4.59
C GLY A 28 6.25 -16.92 4.45
N CYS A 29 7.09 -17.01 3.43
CA CYS A 29 7.92 -15.90 3.02
C CYS A 29 6.87 -14.91 2.56
N ALA A 30 6.37 -14.09 3.50
CA ALA A 30 5.88 -12.79 3.17
C ALA A 30 7.09 -12.20 2.48
N ALA A 31 7.11 -12.32 1.15
CA ALA A 31 7.68 -11.31 0.32
C ALA A 31 6.97 -10.05 0.81
N ALA A 32 7.53 -9.42 1.84
CA ALA A 32 7.50 -7.99 1.97
C ALA A 32 8.03 -7.60 0.61
N ALA A 33 7.09 -7.37 -0.32
CA ALA A 33 7.41 -6.84 -1.61
C ALA A 33 8.39 -5.74 -1.28
N ALA A 34 9.58 -5.79 -1.88
CA ALA A 34 10.45 -4.64 -1.91
C ALA A 34 9.67 -3.58 -2.68
N ALA A 35 8.66 -3.00 -2.04
CA ALA A 35 7.92 -1.86 -2.50
C ALA A 35 9.02 -0.82 -2.51
N GLY A 36 9.58 -0.61 -3.70
CA GLY A 36 10.60 0.40 -3.91
C GLY A 36 10.13 1.68 -3.25
N GLU A 37 11.07 2.43 -2.67
CA GLU A 37 10.78 3.70 -2.03
C GLU A 37 9.88 4.54 -2.94
N LYS A 38 8.65 4.80 -2.48
CA LYS A 38 7.68 5.60 -3.24
C LYS A 38 8.19 7.02 -3.32
N VAL A 39 7.95 7.69 -4.45
CA VAL A 39 8.31 9.09 -4.62
C VAL A 39 7.37 9.94 -3.76
N PRO A 40 7.88 10.69 -2.77
CA PRO A 40 7.03 11.54 -1.94
C PRO A 40 6.52 12.73 -2.75
N LEU A 41 5.21 12.95 -2.74
CA LEU A 41 4.56 14.08 -3.42
C LEU A 41 3.59 14.76 -2.47
N ALA A 42 3.85 16.02 -2.09
CA ALA A 42 2.93 16.79 -1.25
C ALA A 42 2.38 18.00 -2.02
N LEU A 43 1.06 18.09 -2.12
CA LEU A 43 0.37 19.26 -2.68
C LEU A 43 -0.21 20.11 -1.55
N TYR A 44 0.33 21.32 -1.40
CA TYR A 44 -0.22 22.35 -0.51
C TYR A 44 -1.15 23.25 -1.31
N TYR A 45 -2.41 23.35 -0.89
CA TYR A 45 -3.44 24.02 -1.68
C TYR A 45 -4.50 24.69 -0.82
N GLU A 46 -5.35 25.48 -1.47
CA GLU A 46 -6.52 26.12 -0.88
C GLU A 46 -7.76 25.66 -1.63
N THR A 47 -8.82 25.32 -0.89
CA THR A 47 -10.04 24.74 -1.46
C THR A 47 -10.75 25.70 -2.41
N LEU A 48 -10.67 27.01 -2.15
CA LEU A 48 -11.28 28.06 -2.98
C LEU A 48 -10.30 28.69 -3.99
N CYS A 49 -9.05 28.25 -4.06
CA CYS A 49 -8.12 28.77 -5.07
C CYS A 49 -8.44 28.18 -6.46
N PRO A 50 -8.75 29.02 -7.47
CA PRO A 50 -9.13 28.55 -8.81
C PRO A 50 -7.99 27.86 -9.55
N TYR A 51 -6.74 28.17 -9.24
CA TYR A 51 -5.58 27.48 -9.83
C TYR A 51 -5.28 26.15 -9.14
N CYS A 52 -5.46 26.08 -7.82
CA CYS A 52 -5.33 24.83 -7.08
C CYS A 52 -6.34 23.78 -7.54
N SER A 53 -7.62 24.16 -7.65
CA SER A 53 -8.68 23.28 -8.15
C SER A 53 -8.40 22.83 -9.58
N ARG A 54 -8.01 23.75 -10.47
CA ARG A 54 -7.63 23.42 -11.85
C ARG A 54 -6.46 22.46 -11.92
N PHE A 55 -5.43 22.63 -11.10
CA PHE A 55 -4.30 21.72 -11.04
C PHE A 55 -4.73 20.33 -10.56
N ILE A 56 -5.53 20.24 -9.51
CA ILE A 56 -6.00 18.96 -8.98
C ILE A 56 -6.80 18.19 -10.06
N VAL A 57 -7.75 18.86 -10.70
CA VAL A 57 -8.67 18.22 -11.65
C VAL A 57 -8.00 17.92 -12.99
N ASN A 58 -7.23 18.87 -13.55
CA ASN A 58 -6.73 18.75 -14.92
C ASN A 58 -5.32 18.16 -15.02
N HIS A 59 -4.58 18.07 -13.90
CA HIS A 59 -3.19 17.61 -13.91
C HIS A 59 -2.96 16.49 -12.90
N LEU A 60 -3.24 16.72 -11.62
CA LEU A 60 -2.96 15.72 -10.59
C LEU A 60 -3.79 14.45 -10.79
N ALA A 61 -5.05 14.56 -11.21
CA ALA A 61 -5.92 13.41 -11.45
C ALA A 61 -5.31 12.38 -12.43
N GLY A 62 -4.46 12.82 -13.38
CA GLY A 62 -3.81 11.94 -14.34
C GLY A 62 -2.91 10.87 -13.72
N ILE A 63 -2.39 11.08 -12.49
CA ILE A 63 -1.56 10.05 -11.83
C ILE A 63 -2.34 8.76 -11.53
N PHE A 64 -3.68 8.83 -11.50
CA PHE A 64 -4.56 7.70 -11.21
C PHE A 64 -4.93 6.89 -12.46
N GLU A 65 -4.61 7.37 -13.67
CA GLU A 65 -5.02 6.73 -14.92
C GLU A 65 -4.09 5.59 -15.35
N ASP A 66 -2.77 5.76 -15.20
CA ASP A 66 -1.74 4.85 -15.74
C ASP A 66 -0.91 4.13 -14.66
N GLY A 67 -1.43 3.99 -13.44
CA GLY A 67 -0.73 3.31 -12.33
C GLY A 67 0.45 4.08 -11.73
N ILE A 68 0.68 5.33 -12.15
CA ILE A 68 1.70 6.21 -11.56
C ILE A 68 1.50 6.36 -10.04
N VAL A 69 0.24 6.39 -9.59
CA VAL A 69 -0.13 6.43 -8.17
C VAL A 69 0.52 5.32 -7.33
N ASP A 70 0.81 4.14 -7.90
CA ASP A 70 1.43 3.03 -7.17
C ASP A 70 2.88 3.33 -6.78
N ALA A 71 3.56 4.18 -7.56
CA ALA A 71 4.93 4.63 -7.33
C ALA A 71 5.03 5.91 -6.49
N VAL A 72 3.91 6.53 -6.12
CA VAL A 72 3.86 7.84 -5.45
C VAL A 72 3.28 7.71 -4.04
N ASP A 73 3.87 8.42 -3.08
CA ASP A 73 3.28 8.66 -1.76
C ASP A 73 2.65 10.07 -1.76
N LEU A 74 1.38 10.15 -2.16
CA LEU A 74 0.66 11.41 -2.33
C LEU A 74 0.06 11.91 -1.01
N ARG A 75 0.41 13.14 -0.63
CA ARG A 75 -0.18 13.88 0.49
C ARG A 75 -0.85 15.17 0.01
N LEU A 76 -2.13 15.33 0.31
CA LEU A 76 -2.86 16.58 0.10
C LEU A 76 -2.92 17.39 1.40
N VAL A 77 -2.49 18.65 1.37
CA VAL A 77 -2.44 19.54 2.54
C VAL A 77 -3.28 20.81 2.28
N PRO A 78 -4.53 20.85 2.77
CA PRO A 78 -5.41 22.00 2.60
C PRO A 78 -5.07 23.10 3.62
N TYR A 79 -4.18 24.01 3.24
CA TYR A 79 -3.79 25.17 4.05
C TYR A 79 -3.44 26.36 3.15
N GLY A 80 -2.49 26.17 2.23
CA GLY A 80 -2.06 27.17 1.25
C GLY A 80 -1.72 28.53 1.86
N ASN A 81 -2.33 29.62 1.37
CA ASN A 81 -2.08 30.98 1.85
C ASN A 81 -2.87 31.36 3.12
N ALA A 82 -3.44 30.39 3.83
CA ALA A 82 -4.00 30.64 5.14
C ALA A 82 -2.89 31.06 6.13
N HIS A 83 -3.27 31.87 7.12
CA HIS A 83 -2.37 32.29 8.18
C HIS A 83 -3.08 32.28 9.53
N VAL A 84 -2.29 32.09 10.60
CA VAL A 84 -2.79 32.12 11.96
C VAL A 84 -2.89 33.58 12.42
N VAL A 85 -4.06 33.97 12.93
CA VAL A 85 -4.34 35.30 13.47
C VAL A 85 -4.72 35.23 14.94
N GLY A 86 -4.15 36.15 15.72
CA GLY A 86 -4.41 36.29 17.15
C GLY A 86 -3.80 35.19 18.03
N ALA A 87 -3.95 35.35 19.35
CA ALA A 87 -3.42 34.39 20.33
C ALA A 87 -4.26 33.10 20.46
N ASN A 88 -5.44 33.06 19.84
CA ASN A 88 -6.36 31.92 19.88
C ASN A 88 -6.16 30.94 18.70
N ASN A 89 -5.08 31.09 17.94
CA ASN A 89 -4.76 30.26 16.77
C ASN A 89 -5.88 30.20 15.72
N THR A 90 -6.60 31.30 15.53
CA THR A 90 -7.64 31.37 14.48
C THR A 90 -6.98 31.29 13.12
N ILE A 91 -7.51 30.47 12.22
CA ILE A 91 -7.01 30.37 10.85
C ILE A 91 -7.81 31.33 9.97
N SER A 92 -7.11 32.25 9.28
CA SER A 92 -7.68 33.13 8.28
C SER A 92 -7.21 32.70 6.89
N CYS A 93 -8.15 32.49 5.97
CA CYS A 93 -7.87 32.15 4.57
C CYS A 93 -7.89 33.41 3.68
N GLN A 94 -7.27 33.33 2.51
CA GLN A 94 -7.45 34.34 1.47
C GLN A 94 -8.83 34.18 0.80
N VAL A 95 -9.37 35.28 0.31
CA VAL A 95 -10.64 35.34 -0.45
C VAL A 95 -10.37 35.52 -1.94
#